data_AF-A0A7V3VCH1-F1
#
_entry.id   AF-A0A7V3VCH1-F1
#
_cell.length_a   1.000
_cell.length_b   1.000
_cell.length_c   1.000
_cell.angle_alpha   90.00
_cell.angle_beta   90.00
_cell.angle_gamma   90.00
#
_symmetry.space_group_name_H-M   'P 1'
#
loop_
_entity.id
_entity.type
_entity.pdbx_description
1 polymer ?
#
loop_
_entity_poly.entity_id
_entity_poly.type
_entity_poly.pdbx_seq_one_letter_code
_entity_poly.pdbx_strand_id
1 'polypeptide(L)'
;MKRLIVVTILILFAVGISFSLTTDEIEKILTSYKEEGYSFEKKLGEGSWKVSFGANSWKETVYIYISPNESSTDFNIVYVYSGVKSYNGDSELQKAFDDVVSAMEVNSSSAEWGCFSLYKEKDVWYLDYNVKLRQKYLDSAQLMNAIGWVAASANRYKKGF
;
A
#
# COMPACT_ATOMS: atom_id res chain seq x y z
N MET A 1 -40.88 47.83 -19.04
CA MET A 1 -40.12 47.48 -17.82
C MET A 1 -39.70 46.02 -17.93
N LYS A 2 -38.43 45.74 -18.23
CA LYS A 2 -37.90 44.36 -18.35
C LYS A 2 -37.39 43.91 -16.99
N ARG A 3 -37.94 42.83 -16.44
CA ARG A 3 -37.51 42.25 -15.15
C ARG A 3 -36.25 41.41 -15.38
N LEU A 4 -35.15 41.78 -14.72
CA LEU A 4 -33.91 41.02 -14.72
C LEU A 4 -34.03 39.95 -13.61
N ILE A 5 -33.94 38.67 -13.97
CA ILE A 5 -33.83 37.57 -13.01
C ILE A 5 -32.35 37.37 -12.74
N VAL A 6 -31.90 37.71 -11.53
CA VAL A 6 -30.55 37.40 -11.06
C VAL A 6 -30.57 35.96 -10.56
N VAL A 7 -29.95 35.06 -11.32
CA VAL A 7 -29.73 33.66 -10.91
C VAL A 7 -28.46 33.63 -10.07
N THR A 8 -28.61 33.56 -8.74
CA THR A 8 -27.49 33.34 -7.82
C THR A 8 -27.09 31.86 -7.91
N ILE A 9 -25.99 31.58 -8.60
CA ILE A 9 -25.34 30.26 -8.59
C ILE A 9 -24.69 30.09 -7.22
N LEU A 10 -25.31 29.28 -6.36
CA LEU A 10 -24.70 28.81 -5.11
C LEU A 10 -23.58 27.84 -5.47
N ILE A 11 -22.34 28.31 -5.49
CA ILE A 11 -21.16 27.45 -5.52
C ILE A 11 -20.99 26.88 -4.12
N LEU A 12 -21.51 25.68 -3.89
CA LEU A 12 -21.20 24.89 -2.71
C LEU A 12 -19.75 24.38 -2.85
N PHE A 13 -18.81 25.10 -2.25
CA PHE A 13 -17.52 24.52 -1.93
C PHE A 13 -17.74 23.44 -0.88
N ALA A 14 -17.82 22.17 -1.32
CA ALA A 14 -17.64 21.04 -0.42
C ALA A 14 -16.20 21.12 0.09
N VAL A 15 -15.99 21.78 1.23
CA VAL A 15 -14.75 21.71 1.98
C VAL A 15 -14.67 20.28 2.48
N GLY A 16 -14.00 19.42 1.70
CA GLY A 16 -13.77 18.03 2.07
C GLY A 16 -12.96 18.00 3.34
N ILE A 17 -13.64 17.78 4.47
CA ILE A 17 -12.98 17.46 5.73
C ILE A 17 -12.31 16.12 5.49
N SER A 18 -10.99 16.13 5.25
CA SER A 18 -10.20 14.90 5.19
C SER A 18 -10.12 14.34 6.60
N PHE A 19 -11.06 13.44 6.92
CA PHE A 19 -10.99 12.66 8.14
C PHE A 19 -9.94 11.58 7.93
N SER A 20 -8.93 11.57 8.80
CA SER A 20 -7.93 10.51 8.86
C SER A 20 -8.62 9.19 9.20
N LEU A 21 -8.42 8.14 8.41
CA LEU A 21 -8.92 6.82 8.80
C LEU A 21 -8.30 6.37 10.11
N THR A 22 -9.10 6.01 11.09
CA THR A 22 -8.68 5.32 12.30
C THR A 22 -8.31 3.86 12.02
N THR A 23 -7.65 3.19 12.97
CA THR A 23 -7.34 1.75 12.90
C THR A 23 -8.60 0.92 12.67
N ASP A 24 -9.70 1.23 13.36
CA ASP A 24 -10.98 0.52 13.23
C ASP A 24 -11.65 0.76 11.88
N GLU A 25 -11.55 1.97 11.34
CA GLU A 25 -12.06 2.28 10.00
C GLU A 25 -11.27 1.55 8.92
N ILE A 26 -9.94 1.45 9.06
CA ILE A 26 -9.10 0.63 8.18
C ILE A 26 -9.55 -0.82 8.24
N GLU A 27 -9.72 -1.40 9.43
CA GLU A 27 -10.20 -2.78 9.58
C GLU A 27 -11.58 -2.99 8.95
N LYS A 28 -12.51 -2.05 9.15
CA LYS A 28 -13.84 -2.10 8.57
C LYS A 28 -13.77 -2.07 7.04
N ILE A 29 -12.95 -1.20 6.45
CA ILE A 29 -12.74 -1.14 5.00
C ILE A 29 -12.24 -2.49 4.50
N LEU A 30 -11.16 -3.02 5.10
CA LEU A 30 -10.55 -4.28 4.66
C LEU A 30 -11.53 -5.46 4.76
N THR A 31 -12.27 -5.59 5.87
CA THR A 31 -13.19 -6.71 6.07
C THR A 31 -14.47 -6.64 5.21
N SER A 32 -14.92 -5.44 4.89
CA SER A 32 -16.16 -5.21 4.13
C SER A 32 -15.99 -5.08 2.62
N TYR A 33 -14.77 -4.90 2.11
CA TYR A 33 -14.53 -4.79 0.67
C TYR A 33 -14.80 -6.12 -0.06
N LYS A 34 -15.46 -6.07 -1.23
CA LYS A 34 -15.99 -7.23 -1.98
C LYS A 34 -15.74 -7.17 -3.49
N GLU A 35 -14.61 -6.60 -3.94
CA GLU A 35 -14.27 -6.67 -5.36
C GLU A 35 -13.65 -8.02 -5.76
N GLU A 36 -13.83 -8.37 -7.04
CA GLU A 36 -13.24 -9.59 -7.61
C GLU A 36 -11.72 -9.57 -7.44
N GLY A 37 -11.15 -10.72 -7.05
CA GLY A 37 -9.72 -10.85 -6.83
C GLY A 37 -9.23 -10.41 -5.45
N TYR A 38 -10.04 -9.69 -4.65
CA TYR A 38 -9.73 -9.33 -3.28
C TYR A 38 -10.29 -10.34 -2.26
N SER A 39 -9.52 -10.65 -1.23
CA SER A 39 -10.02 -11.34 -0.04
C SER A 39 -9.30 -10.87 1.22
N PHE A 40 -10.07 -10.52 2.26
CA PHE A 40 -9.52 -10.37 3.60
C PHE A 40 -9.14 -11.75 4.14
N GLU A 41 -7.90 -11.92 4.60
CA GLU A 41 -7.42 -13.22 5.09
C GLU A 41 -7.50 -13.28 6.61
N LYS A 42 -6.81 -12.36 7.31
CA LYS A 42 -6.85 -12.29 8.78
C LYS A 42 -6.26 -11.00 9.33
N LYS A 43 -6.66 -10.66 10.56
CA LYS A 43 -5.93 -9.74 11.44
C LYS A 43 -4.71 -10.45 12.01
N LEU A 44 -3.56 -9.80 11.99
CA LEU A 44 -2.29 -10.33 12.53
C LEU A 44 -2.00 -9.80 13.93
N GLY A 45 -2.54 -8.63 14.27
CA GLY A 45 -2.36 -7.91 15.53
C GLY A 45 -3.06 -6.56 15.45
N GLU A 46 -2.89 -5.73 16.48
CA GLU A 46 -3.38 -4.35 16.42
C GLU A 46 -2.67 -3.59 15.29
N GLY A 47 -3.45 -2.85 14.49
CA GLY A 47 -2.91 -2.11 13.34
C GLY A 47 -2.29 -2.97 12.23
N SER A 48 -2.53 -4.29 12.22
CA SER A 48 -1.84 -5.23 11.31
C SER A 48 -2.80 -6.24 10.68
N TRP A 49 -2.82 -6.31 9.35
CA TRP A 49 -3.71 -7.20 8.60
C TRP A 49 -3.01 -7.88 7.42
N LYS A 50 -3.55 -9.03 7.05
CA LYS A 50 -3.19 -9.79 5.86
C LYS A 50 -4.40 -9.87 4.94
N VAL A 51 -4.19 -9.53 3.67
CA VAL A 51 -5.17 -9.66 2.61
C VAL A 51 -4.55 -10.41 1.44
N SER A 52 -5.39 -10.82 0.50
CA SER A 52 -4.94 -11.24 -0.80
C SER A 52 -5.61 -10.43 -1.90
N PHE A 53 -4.87 -10.23 -2.98
CA PHE A 53 -5.33 -9.50 -4.16
C PHE A 53 -4.75 -10.16 -5.41
N GLY A 54 -5.53 -10.25 -6.49
CA GLY A 54 -5.06 -10.88 -7.71
C GLY A 54 -6.09 -10.91 -8.82
N ALA A 55 -5.75 -11.60 -9.91
CA ALA A 55 -6.65 -11.90 -11.02
C ALA A 55 -6.67 -13.41 -11.26
N ASN A 56 -7.46 -13.88 -12.22
CA ASN A 56 -7.64 -15.32 -12.48
C ASN A 56 -6.33 -16.13 -12.70
N SER A 57 -5.23 -15.48 -13.05
CA SER A 57 -3.92 -16.12 -13.31
C SER A 57 -2.85 -15.90 -12.24
N TRP A 58 -3.11 -15.09 -11.21
CA TRP A 58 -2.14 -14.82 -10.15
C TRP A 58 -2.81 -14.31 -8.89
N LYS A 59 -2.28 -14.66 -7.72
CA LYS A 59 -2.77 -14.20 -6.42
C LYS A 59 -1.58 -13.79 -5.58
N GLU A 60 -1.62 -12.59 -5.04
CA GLU A 60 -0.60 -12.09 -4.12
C GLU A 60 -1.12 -11.92 -2.70
N THR A 61 -0.21 -12.13 -1.76
CA THR A 61 -0.43 -11.78 -0.36
C THR A 61 0.05 -10.36 -0.15
N VAL A 62 -0.79 -9.51 0.44
CA VAL A 62 -0.46 -8.15 0.82
C VAL A 62 -0.65 -7.98 2.32
N TYR A 63 0.32 -7.33 2.94
CA TYR A 63 0.31 -7.00 4.35
C TYR A 63 0.07 -5.50 4.52
N ILE A 64 -0.71 -5.16 5.54
CA ILE A 64 -1.00 -3.79 5.93
C ILE A 64 -0.56 -3.64 7.38
N TYR A 65 0.26 -2.63 7.68
CA TYR A 65 0.76 -2.33 9.01
C TYR A 65 0.71 -0.83 9.29
N ILE A 66 0.14 -0.43 10.42
CA ILE A 66 0.20 0.94 10.91
C ILE A 66 1.40 1.04 11.84
N SER A 67 2.42 1.80 11.44
CA SER A 67 3.49 2.18 12.34
C SER A 67 3.01 3.35 13.18
N PRO A 68 2.76 3.15 14.49
CA PRO A 68 2.34 4.23 15.36
C PRO A 68 3.47 5.25 15.51
N ASN A 69 3.10 6.52 15.59
CA ASN A 69 4.00 7.57 16.04
C ASN A 69 3.57 7.96 17.45
N GLU A 70 4.48 7.80 18.42
CA GLU A 70 4.23 8.03 19.84
C GLU A 70 3.78 9.48 20.15
N SER A 71 4.10 10.43 19.28
CA SER A 71 3.80 11.85 19.48
C SER A 71 2.44 12.28 18.92
N SER A 72 1.90 11.61 17.88
CA SER A 72 0.55 11.88 17.36
C SER A 72 0.18 10.89 16.23
N THR A 73 -1.10 10.50 16.21
CA THR A 73 -1.69 9.68 15.14
C THR A 73 -1.64 10.36 13.76
N ASP A 74 -1.53 11.68 13.70
CA ASP A 74 -1.35 12.44 12.45
C ASP A 74 -0.06 12.06 11.70
N PHE A 75 0.91 11.51 12.42
CA PHE A 75 2.19 11.06 11.88
C PHE A 75 2.30 9.54 11.77
N ASN A 76 1.21 8.81 12.04
CA ASN A 76 1.17 7.38 11.75
C ASN A 76 1.37 7.15 10.25
N ILE A 77 2.14 6.11 9.95
CA ILE A 77 2.40 5.67 8.58
C ILE A 77 1.75 4.31 8.39
N VAL A 78 0.88 4.22 7.39
CA VAL A 78 0.31 2.96 6.91
C VAL A 78 1.25 2.40 5.84
N TYR A 79 1.86 1.27 6.15
CA TYR A 79 2.66 0.47 5.24
C TYR A 79 1.76 -0.54 4.56
N VAL A 80 1.75 -0.54 3.23
CA VAL A 80 1.16 -1.61 2.41
C VAL A 80 2.30 -2.28 1.69
N TYR A 81 2.51 -3.58 1.90
CA TYR A 81 3.70 -4.26 1.38
C TYR A 81 3.44 -5.72 1.00
N SER A 82 4.28 -6.24 0.11
CA SER A 82 4.26 -7.64 -0.32
C SER A 82 5.67 -8.12 -0.62
N GLY A 83 5.95 -9.37 -0.24
CA GLY A 83 7.24 -10.00 -0.49
C GLY A 83 7.46 -10.30 -1.96
N VAL A 84 8.64 -9.95 -2.45
CA VAL A 84 9.06 -10.14 -3.85
C VAL A 84 10.01 -11.32 -3.97
N LYS A 85 11.13 -11.29 -3.24
CA LYS A 85 12.15 -12.35 -3.27
C LYS A 85 12.67 -12.63 -1.86
N SER A 86 13.17 -13.84 -1.67
CA SER A 86 13.91 -14.24 -0.49
C SER A 86 15.21 -14.91 -0.90
N TYR A 87 16.30 -14.63 -0.19
CA TYR A 87 17.62 -15.18 -0.46
C TYR A 87 18.13 -15.91 0.77
N ASN A 88 18.52 -17.18 0.61
CA ASN A 88 19.02 -18.00 1.69
C ASN A 88 20.38 -18.60 1.32
N GLY A 89 21.41 -18.24 2.09
CA GLY A 89 22.75 -18.79 1.96
C GLY A 89 23.61 -18.14 0.87
N ASP A 90 24.89 -18.55 0.86
CA ASP A 90 25.94 -17.86 0.10
C ASP A 90 25.83 -18.09 -1.43
N SER A 91 25.17 -19.17 -1.86
CA SER A 91 25.03 -19.51 -3.29
C SER A 91 24.15 -18.56 -4.08
N GLU A 92 23.38 -17.70 -3.41
CA GLU A 92 22.47 -16.74 -4.04
C GLU A 92 22.99 -15.29 -3.97
N LEU A 93 24.18 -15.06 -3.37
CA LEU A 93 24.67 -13.71 -3.09
C LEU A 93 24.82 -12.83 -4.33
N GLN A 94 25.32 -13.37 -5.45
CA GLN A 94 25.46 -12.58 -6.67
C GLN A 94 24.10 -12.16 -7.22
N LYS A 95 23.15 -13.09 -7.28
CA LYS A 95 21.79 -12.81 -7.73
C LYS A 95 21.07 -11.83 -6.80
N ALA A 96 21.24 -11.99 -5.49
CA ALA A 96 20.71 -11.08 -4.49
C ALA A 96 21.29 -9.67 -4.65
N PHE A 97 22.59 -9.56 -4.93
CA PHE A 97 23.23 -8.28 -5.22
C PHE A 97 22.65 -7.64 -6.48
N ASP A 98 22.55 -8.38 -7.59
CA ASP A 98 22.00 -7.88 -8.86
C ASP A 98 20.56 -7.39 -8.67
N ASP A 99 19.72 -8.18 -7.99
CA ASP A 99 18.33 -7.83 -7.69
C ASP A 99 18.22 -6.59 -6.79
N VAL A 100 19.13 -6.42 -5.81
CA VAL A 100 19.17 -5.22 -4.95
C VAL A 100 19.60 -3.98 -5.75
N VAL A 101 20.57 -4.11 -6.66
CA VAL A 101 20.98 -3.00 -7.52
C VAL A 101 19.81 -2.56 -8.41
N SER A 102 19.13 -3.50 -9.08
CA SER A 102 17.93 -3.17 -9.87
C SER A 102 16.82 -2.55 -9.02
N ALA A 103 16.60 -3.04 -7.79
CA ALA A 103 15.65 -2.44 -6.86
C ALA A 103 16.02 -0.98 -6.48
N MET A 104 17.32 -0.68 -6.33
CA MET A 104 17.80 0.68 -6.07
C MET A 104 17.58 1.61 -7.26
N GLU A 105 17.80 1.13 -8.49
CA GLU A 105 17.51 1.88 -9.71
C GLU A 105 16.02 2.24 -9.79
N VAL A 106 15.15 1.27 -9.53
CA VAL A 106 13.70 1.50 -9.47
C VAL A 106 13.34 2.49 -8.36
N ASN A 107 13.92 2.37 -7.16
CA ASN A 107 13.68 3.31 -6.06
C ASN A 107 14.10 4.75 -6.39
N SER A 108 15.09 4.93 -7.26
CA SER A 108 15.54 6.25 -7.70
C SER A 108 14.66 6.87 -8.79
N SER A 109 13.77 6.06 -9.40
CA SER A 109 12.86 6.50 -10.45
C SER A 109 11.64 7.21 -9.87
N SER A 110 11.23 8.31 -10.49
CA SER A 110 9.95 8.99 -10.17
C SER A 110 8.72 8.29 -10.76
N ALA A 111 8.91 7.21 -11.53
CA ALA A 111 7.82 6.53 -12.24
C ALA A 111 7.06 5.52 -11.35
N GLU A 112 7.63 5.10 -10.22
CA GLU A 112 7.00 4.14 -9.32
C GLU A 112 6.40 4.84 -8.10
N TRP A 113 5.23 4.36 -7.66
CA TRP A 113 4.56 4.90 -6.47
C TRP A 113 5.19 4.38 -5.16
N GLY A 114 5.76 3.18 -5.20
CA GLY A 114 6.34 2.51 -4.04
C GLY A 114 7.85 2.43 -4.10
N CYS A 115 8.42 1.71 -3.15
CA CYS A 115 9.84 1.44 -3.09
C CYS A 115 10.09 0.01 -2.60
N PHE A 116 11.28 -0.50 -2.88
CA PHE A 116 11.78 -1.73 -2.31
C PHE A 116 12.41 -1.50 -0.95
N SER A 117 12.18 -2.45 -0.04
CA SER A 117 12.85 -2.55 1.26
C SER A 117 13.49 -3.92 1.39
N LEU A 118 14.68 -3.95 2.01
CA LEU A 118 15.40 -5.17 2.32
C LEU A 118 15.46 -5.33 3.84
N TYR A 119 15.12 -6.51 4.35
CA TYR A 119 15.31 -6.87 5.76
C TYR A 119 15.78 -8.31 5.90
N LYS A 120 16.35 -8.63 7.07
CA LYS A 120 16.80 -9.97 7.42
C LYS A 120 15.94 -10.51 8.54
N GLU A 121 15.42 -11.72 8.38
CA GLU A 121 14.82 -12.49 9.46
C GLU A 121 15.55 -13.82 9.57
N LYS A 122 16.10 -14.11 10.76
CA LYS A 122 17.02 -15.23 10.98
C LYS A 122 18.18 -15.17 9.98
N ASP A 123 18.29 -16.13 9.07
CA ASP A 123 19.35 -16.22 8.04
C ASP A 123 18.83 -15.97 6.61
N VAL A 124 17.61 -15.47 6.47
CA VAL A 124 17.00 -15.20 5.16
C VAL A 124 16.85 -13.70 4.97
N TRP A 125 17.32 -13.21 3.83
CA TRP A 125 17.08 -11.84 3.38
C TRP A 125 15.79 -11.80 2.57
N TYR A 126 14.94 -10.81 2.86
CA TYR A 126 13.66 -10.61 2.19
C TYR A 126 13.65 -9.24 1.51
N LEU A 127 13.28 -9.26 0.24
CA LEU A 127 13.05 -8.07 -0.55
C LEU A 127 11.54 -7.90 -0.73
N ASP A 128 11.01 -6.81 -0.21
CA ASP A 128 9.60 -6.46 -0.27
C ASP A 128 9.40 -5.20 -1.11
N TYR A 129 8.28 -5.12 -1.81
CA TYR A 129 7.81 -3.89 -2.43
C TYR A 129 6.73 -3.27 -1.55
N ASN A 130 6.86 -1.98 -1.25
CA ASN A 130 5.98 -1.29 -0.31
C ASN A 130 5.60 0.13 -0.76
N VAL A 131 4.41 0.56 -0.34
CA VAL A 131 3.95 1.94 -0.39
C VAL A 131 3.72 2.43 1.05
N LYS A 132 4.13 3.66 1.32
CA LYS A 132 3.98 4.31 2.63
C LYS A 132 2.99 5.46 2.52
N LEU A 133 1.90 5.39 3.27
CA LEU A 133 0.83 6.39 3.25
C LEU A 133 0.74 7.05 4.61
N ARG A 134 0.59 8.38 4.64
CA ARG A 134 0.30 9.09 5.90
C ARG A 134 -1.15 8.83 6.26
N GLN A 135 -1.40 8.25 7.43
CA GLN A 135 -2.76 7.91 7.87
C GLN A 135 -3.69 9.13 7.87
N LYS A 136 -3.14 10.32 8.17
CA LYS A 136 -3.86 11.60 8.15
C LYS A 136 -4.58 11.90 6.84
N TYR A 137 -3.99 11.53 5.72
CA TYR A 137 -4.50 11.85 4.38
C TYR A 137 -5.08 10.64 3.66
N LEU A 138 -5.11 9.49 4.35
CA LEU A 138 -5.52 8.23 3.78
C LEU A 138 -7.04 8.17 3.72
N ASP A 139 -7.58 7.91 2.55
CA ASP A 139 -8.97 7.51 2.36
C ASP A 139 -9.08 6.03 1.92
N SER A 140 -10.32 5.54 1.85
CA SER A 140 -10.59 4.15 1.46
C SER A 140 -10.11 3.83 0.04
N ALA A 141 -10.24 4.76 -0.91
CA ALA A 141 -9.87 4.51 -2.30
C ALA A 141 -8.34 4.43 -2.44
N GLN A 142 -7.62 5.31 -1.77
CA GLN A 142 -6.16 5.30 -1.72
C GLN A 142 -5.61 4.03 -1.07
N LEU A 143 -6.23 3.56 0.02
CA LEU A 143 -5.84 2.31 0.67
C LEU A 143 -5.99 1.13 -0.28
N MET A 144 -7.15 1.00 -0.95
CA MET A 144 -7.40 -0.10 -1.88
C MET A 144 -6.52 -0.02 -3.13
N ASN A 145 -6.30 1.19 -3.66
CA ASN A 145 -5.37 1.41 -4.77
C ASN A 145 -3.95 1.00 -4.41
N ALA A 146 -3.49 1.31 -3.19
CA ALA A 146 -2.17 0.89 -2.72
C ALA A 146 -2.05 -0.62 -2.59
N ILE A 147 -3.10 -1.31 -2.12
CA ILE A 147 -3.14 -2.78 -2.06
C ILE A 147 -3.02 -3.38 -3.46
N GLY A 148 -3.84 -2.90 -4.41
CA GLY A 148 -3.81 -3.37 -5.79
C GLY A 148 -2.45 -3.10 -6.47
N TRP A 149 -1.90 -1.91 -6.28
CA TRP A 149 -0.59 -1.53 -6.82
C TRP A 149 0.53 -2.40 -6.27
N VAL A 150 0.60 -2.56 -4.95
CA VAL A 150 1.62 -3.38 -4.28
C VAL A 150 1.53 -4.85 -4.74
N ALA A 151 0.32 -5.40 -4.83
CA ALA A 151 0.10 -6.76 -5.33
C ALA A 151 0.60 -6.91 -6.78
N ALA A 152 0.20 -6.00 -7.67
CA ALA A 152 0.60 -6.05 -9.07
C ALA A 152 2.11 -5.87 -9.25
N SER A 153 2.73 -4.91 -8.55
CA SER A 153 4.18 -4.69 -8.59
C SER A 153 4.95 -5.86 -8.03
N ALA A 154 4.56 -6.43 -6.89
CA ALA A 154 5.24 -7.60 -6.33
C ALA A 154 5.16 -8.80 -7.28
N ASN A 155 4.00 -9.08 -7.87
CA ASN A 155 3.85 -10.14 -8.88
C ASN A 155 4.69 -9.89 -10.15
N ARG A 156 4.80 -8.62 -10.60
CA ARG A 156 5.68 -8.24 -11.72
C ARG A 156 7.14 -8.55 -11.37
N TYR A 157 7.62 -8.03 -10.24
CA TYR A 157 9.03 -8.12 -9.87
C TYR A 157 9.49 -9.51 -9.40
N LYS A 158 8.55 -10.37 -9.02
CA LYS A 158 8.82 -11.82 -8.85
C LYS A 158 9.28 -12.50 -10.14
N LYS A 159 8.86 -11.99 -11.29
CA LYS A 159 9.18 -12.55 -12.62
C LYS A 159 10.48 -11.99 -13.19
N GLY A 160 10.96 -10.86 -12.67
CA GLY A 160 12.16 -10.16 -13.12
C GLY A 160 12.05 -8.66 -12.88
N PHE A 161 13.21 -7.99 -12.84
CA PHE A 161 13.31 -6.52 -12.85
C PHE A 161 13.23 -5.98 -14.27
#